data_AF-A0A7S2MV19-F1
#
_entry.id   AF-A0A7S2MV19-F1
#
_cell.length_a   1.000
_cell.length_b   1.000
_cell.length_c   1.000
_cell.angle_alpha   90.00
_cell.angle_beta   90.00
_cell.angle_gamma   90.00
#
_symmetry.space_group_name_H-M   'P 1'
#
loop_
_entity.id
_entity.type
_entity.pdbx_description
1 polymer ?
#
loop_
_entity_poly.entity_id
_entity_poly.type
_entity_poly.pdbx_seq_one_letter_code
_entity_poly.pdbx_strand_id
1 'polypeptide(L)'
;RNNMSPETNAAHMFSLVDESDPALIASAHGSYVQDLDCIRNLRSTIRGGLTHELISPIVNREWDAVLSWAAFHPDEVSTLLDNEGQSALHQACLFMAPSHIVEALVYASPESASIASIHGELPLHWAVRLSAPDHVLRLLLSANPLGGLVPDRAGRTPVSILW
;
A
#
# COMPACT_ATOMS: atom_id res chain seq x y z
N ARG A 1 -1.11 15.30 -49.61
CA ARG A 1 -1.38 16.11 -48.40
C ARG A 1 -2.26 15.26 -47.48
N ASN A 2 -1.66 14.76 -46.39
CA ASN A 2 -2.24 14.28 -45.12
C ASN A 2 -3.24 13.11 -45.19
N ASN A 3 -3.31 12.12 -44.31
CA ASN A 3 -2.53 11.60 -43.18
C ASN A 3 -3.16 10.22 -42.83
N MET A 4 -2.40 9.35 -42.16
CA MET A 4 -2.78 8.04 -41.56
C MET A 4 -4.14 8.05 -40.82
N SER A 5 -4.91 6.96 -40.68
CA SER A 5 -4.54 5.70 -40.00
C SER A 5 -5.57 4.56 -40.23
N PRO A 6 -5.22 3.28 -39.95
CA PRO A 6 -6.06 2.11 -40.20
C PRO A 6 -6.38 1.34 -38.90
N GLU A 7 -7.62 1.34 -38.43
CA GLU A 7 -8.04 0.36 -37.40
C GLU A 7 -9.46 -0.12 -37.68
N THR A 8 -9.54 -1.34 -38.19
CA THR A 8 -10.78 -2.11 -38.37
C THR A 8 -10.50 -3.52 -37.87
N ASN A 9 -11.38 -3.96 -36.96
CA ASN A 9 -11.67 -5.35 -36.61
C ASN A 9 -10.62 -6.15 -35.84
N ALA A 10 -10.88 -6.31 -34.54
CA ALA A 10 -10.47 -7.47 -33.77
C ALA A 10 -11.68 -8.02 -33.00
N ALA A 11 -12.66 -8.54 -33.73
CA ALA A 11 -13.61 -9.53 -33.24
C ALA A 11 -13.53 -10.74 -34.18
N HIS A 12 -13.28 -11.91 -33.61
CA HIS A 12 -13.03 -13.23 -34.21
C HIS A 12 -11.57 -13.58 -34.52
N MET A 13 -10.90 -14.22 -33.55
CA MET A 13 -10.29 -15.54 -33.79
C MET A 13 -10.01 -16.26 -32.47
N PHE A 14 -10.76 -17.35 -32.28
CA PHE A 14 -10.60 -18.38 -31.28
C PHE A 14 -9.47 -19.31 -31.75
N SER A 15 -8.37 -19.50 -31.00
CA SER A 15 -7.65 -20.77 -30.96
C SER A 15 -6.42 -20.70 -30.04
N LEU A 16 -6.38 -21.63 -29.06
CA LEU A 16 -5.18 -22.35 -28.61
C LEU A 16 -3.88 -21.52 -28.48
N VAL A 17 -3.67 -20.92 -27.32
CA VAL A 17 -2.29 -20.71 -26.84
C VAL A 17 -1.92 -21.91 -25.98
N ASP A 18 -1.09 -22.76 -26.58
CA ASP A 18 -0.33 -23.84 -25.96
C ASP A 18 0.47 -23.29 -24.77
N GLU A 19 0.25 -23.83 -23.56
CA GLU A 19 0.89 -23.41 -22.29
C GLU A 19 2.35 -23.87 -22.17
N SER A 20 3.10 -23.88 -23.27
CA SER A 20 4.42 -24.51 -23.33
C SER A 20 5.58 -23.55 -23.68
N ASP A 21 5.33 -22.24 -23.84
CA ASP A 21 6.38 -21.28 -24.25
C ASP A 21 6.79 -20.29 -23.14
N PRO A 22 7.93 -20.50 -22.45
CA PRO A 22 8.40 -19.66 -21.35
C PRO A 22 8.88 -18.26 -21.80
N ALA A 23 8.96 -17.96 -23.10
CA ALA A 23 9.40 -16.65 -23.60
C ALA A 23 8.31 -15.57 -23.54
N LEU A 24 7.02 -15.94 -23.58
CA LEU A 24 5.89 -14.99 -23.58
C LEU A 24 5.47 -14.54 -22.17
N ILE A 25 5.66 -15.39 -21.15
CA ILE A 25 5.43 -15.04 -19.74
C ILE A 25 6.40 -13.94 -19.28
N ALA A 26 7.63 -13.94 -19.81
CA ALA A 26 8.64 -12.93 -19.51
C ALA A 26 8.29 -11.54 -20.05
N SER A 27 7.49 -11.44 -21.13
CA SER A 27 7.13 -10.15 -21.71
C SER A 27 5.94 -9.47 -21.01
N ALA A 28 5.04 -10.22 -20.36
CA ALA A 28 3.94 -9.66 -19.59
C ALA A 28 4.40 -9.07 -18.23
N HIS A 29 5.51 -9.59 -17.67
CA HIS A 29 6.14 -9.03 -16.47
C HIS A 29 6.92 -7.72 -16.72
N GLY A 30 7.08 -7.29 -17.97
CA GLY A 30 7.87 -6.11 -18.33
C GLY A 30 7.13 -4.77 -18.30
N SER A 31 5.78 -4.77 -18.31
CA SER A 31 4.99 -3.54 -18.31
C SER A 31 4.59 -3.05 -16.90
N TYR A 32 4.61 -3.93 -15.89
CA TYR A 32 4.27 -3.55 -14.51
C TYR A 32 5.49 -3.03 -13.71
N VAL A 33 6.70 -3.33 -14.18
CA VAL A 33 7.95 -2.97 -13.47
C VAL A 33 8.49 -1.58 -13.84
N GLN A 34 8.01 -0.95 -14.91
CA GLN A 34 8.45 0.40 -15.29
C GLN A 34 7.74 1.51 -14.50
N ASP A 35 6.56 1.25 -13.94
CA ASP A 35 5.86 2.22 -13.07
C ASP A 35 6.40 2.25 -11.63
N LEU A 36 6.98 1.16 -11.14
CA LEU A 36 7.53 1.12 -9.78
C LEU A 36 8.84 1.90 -9.62
N ASP A 37 9.61 2.08 -10.71
CA ASP A 37 10.83 2.88 -10.69
C ASP A 37 10.55 4.39 -10.80
N CYS A 38 9.42 4.80 -11.38
CA CYS A 38 8.97 6.20 -11.35
C CYS A 38 8.51 6.60 -9.93
N ILE A 39 7.85 5.69 -9.21
CA ILE A 39 7.49 5.87 -7.79
C ILE A 39 8.74 5.92 -6.90
N ARG A 40 9.76 5.09 -7.17
CA ARG A 40 11.03 5.12 -6.44
C ARG A 40 11.78 6.45 -6.59
N ASN A 41 11.74 7.07 -7.76
CA ASN A 41 12.42 8.35 -8.00
C ASN A 41 11.62 9.56 -7.50
N LEU A 42 10.30 9.44 -7.30
CA LEU A 42 9.50 10.47 -6.63
C LEU A 42 9.81 10.53 -5.12
N ARG A 43 10.16 9.39 -4.50
CA ARG A 43 10.49 9.24 -3.06
C ARG A 43 11.73 10.02 -2.61
N SER A 44 12.57 10.49 -3.51
CA SER A 44 13.77 11.29 -3.17
C SER A 44 13.45 12.79 -3.02
N THR A 45 12.37 13.28 -3.65
CA THR A 45 12.12 14.72 -3.81
C THR A 45 11.06 15.26 -2.86
N ILE A 46 10.21 14.41 -2.28
CA ILE A 46 9.23 14.78 -1.23
C ILE A 46 9.71 14.23 0.12
N ARG A 47 10.94 14.56 0.54
CA ARG A 47 11.40 14.26 1.91
C ARG A 47 10.93 15.35 2.87
N GLY A 48 9.62 15.46 3.04
CA GLY A 48 9.05 15.85 4.34
C GLY A 48 9.07 14.61 5.23
N GLY A 49 10.28 14.19 5.65
CA GLY A 49 10.42 13.08 6.58
C GLY A 49 9.62 13.42 7.84
N LEU A 50 9.01 12.40 8.44
CA LEU A 50 8.31 12.55 9.71
C LEU A 50 9.15 13.31 10.72
N THR A 51 8.82 14.57 10.95
CA THR A 51 9.24 15.20 12.18
C THR A 51 8.49 14.47 13.29
N HIS A 52 9.20 14.15 14.37
CA HIS A 52 8.65 13.50 15.57
C HIS A 52 7.32 14.14 16.02
N GLU A 53 7.13 15.42 15.71
CA GLU A 53 5.96 16.24 16.00
C GLU A 53 4.65 15.71 15.38
N LEU A 54 4.65 15.25 14.11
CA LEU A 54 3.41 14.77 13.46
C LEU A 54 3.04 13.33 13.81
N ILE A 55 4.03 12.49 14.15
CA ILE A 55 3.79 11.15 14.72
C ILE A 55 3.44 11.22 16.20
N SER A 56 3.86 12.28 16.90
CA SER A 56 3.70 12.40 18.35
C SER A 56 2.28 12.14 18.84
N PRO A 57 1.20 12.56 18.15
CA PRO A 57 -0.16 12.28 18.60
C PRO A 57 -0.48 10.79 18.56
N ILE A 58 0.03 10.03 17.57
CA ILE A 58 -0.18 8.58 17.49
C ILE A 58 0.58 7.86 18.62
N VAL A 59 1.84 8.25 18.85
CA VAL A 59 2.70 7.68 19.90
C VAL A 59 2.14 7.98 21.29
N ASN A 60 1.67 9.20 21.52
CA ASN A 60 1.06 9.65 22.75
C ASN A 60 -0.41 9.20 22.90
N ARG A 61 -0.97 8.55 21.86
CA ARG A 61 -2.37 8.08 21.82
C ARG A 61 -3.41 9.20 21.92
N GLU A 62 -3.07 10.38 21.42
CA GLU A 62 -3.93 11.55 21.28
C GLU A 62 -4.84 11.38 20.05
N TRP A 63 -5.73 10.40 20.11
CA TRP A 63 -6.54 9.97 18.96
C TRP A 63 -7.44 11.06 18.38
N ASP A 64 -7.90 12.01 19.19
CA ASP A 64 -8.70 13.16 18.72
C ASP A 64 -7.88 14.11 17.83
N ALA A 65 -6.60 14.30 18.15
CA ALA A 65 -5.68 15.06 17.33
C ALA A 65 -5.38 14.32 16.02
N VAL A 66 -5.24 12.99 16.08
CA VAL A 66 -5.07 12.13 14.88
C VAL A 66 -6.30 12.20 13.98
N LEU A 67 -7.52 12.18 14.53
CA LEU A 67 -8.75 12.35 13.76
C LEU A 67 -8.82 13.72 13.09
N SER A 68 -8.52 14.78 13.85
CA SER A 68 -8.52 16.14 13.32
C SER A 68 -7.49 16.25 12.19
N TRP A 69 -6.29 15.72 12.42
CA TRP A 69 -5.23 15.70 11.42
C TRP A 69 -5.64 14.93 10.15
N ALA A 70 -6.24 13.74 10.28
CA ALA A 70 -6.72 12.97 9.15
C ALA A 70 -7.86 13.67 8.37
N ALA A 71 -8.69 14.44 9.07
CA ALA A 71 -9.80 15.20 8.46
C ALA A 71 -9.33 16.46 7.74
N PHE A 72 -8.34 17.19 8.28
CA PHE A 72 -7.91 18.49 7.75
C PHE A 72 -6.70 18.40 6.82
N HIS A 73 -5.88 17.34 6.92
CA HIS A 73 -4.61 17.20 6.20
C HIS A 73 -4.40 15.80 5.58
N PRO A 74 -5.33 15.29 4.75
CA PRO A 74 -5.22 13.94 4.17
C PRO A 74 -3.99 13.75 3.27
N ASP A 75 -3.56 14.80 2.57
CA ASP A 75 -2.35 14.79 1.73
C ASP A 75 -1.07 14.58 2.56
N GLU A 76 -1.05 15.09 3.79
CA GLU A 76 0.07 14.85 4.71
C GLU A 76 0.02 13.41 5.20
N VAL A 77 -1.15 12.88 5.57
CA VAL A 77 -1.31 11.48 6.03
C VAL A 77 -0.75 10.48 5.01
N SER A 78 -0.94 10.72 3.72
CA SER A 78 -0.47 9.83 2.65
C SER A 78 1.04 9.88 2.41
N THR A 79 1.66 11.04 2.62
CA THR A 79 3.09 11.27 2.38
C THR A 79 3.96 11.03 3.61
N LEU A 80 3.35 10.93 4.78
CA LEU A 80 4.02 10.82 6.08
C LEU A 80 4.65 9.43 6.29
N LEU A 81 5.98 9.36 6.23
CA LEU A 81 6.78 8.15 6.50
C LEU A 81 7.86 8.37 7.55
N ASP A 82 8.00 7.44 8.50
CA ASP A 82 9.02 7.52 9.54
C ASP A 82 10.41 7.15 9.02
N ASN A 83 11.41 7.17 9.90
CA ASN A 83 12.77 6.79 9.56
C ASN A 83 12.89 5.32 9.11
N GLU A 84 11.91 4.49 9.44
CA GLU A 84 11.76 3.10 9.04
C GLU A 84 10.81 2.92 7.84
N GLY A 85 10.40 4.01 7.18
CA GLY A 85 9.48 3.98 6.05
C GLY A 85 8.05 3.55 6.43
N GLN A 86 7.69 3.64 7.70
CA GLN A 86 6.37 3.29 8.22
C GLN A 86 5.40 4.44 8.01
N SER A 87 4.24 4.13 7.45
CA SER A 87 3.10 5.06 7.35
C SER A 87 2.36 5.23 8.67
N ALA A 88 1.45 6.22 8.74
CA ALA A 88 0.55 6.40 9.87
C ALA A 88 -0.24 5.14 10.24
N LEU A 89 -0.59 4.28 9.26
CA LEU A 89 -1.29 3.02 9.52
C LEU A 89 -0.43 1.98 10.26
N HIS A 90 0.88 1.93 9.99
CA HIS A 90 1.78 1.06 10.75
C HIS A 90 1.83 1.49 12.20
N GLN A 91 1.98 2.80 12.44
CA GLN A 91 2.00 3.38 13.79
C GLN A 91 0.66 3.16 14.49
N ALA A 92 -0.46 3.35 13.79
CA ALA A 92 -1.79 3.05 14.33
C ALA A 92 -1.94 1.57 14.73
N CYS A 93 -1.43 0.64 13.92
CA CYS A 93 -1.42 -0.78 14.28
C CYS A 93 -0.50 -1.06 15.49
N LEU A 94 0.69 -0.46 15.52
CA LEU A 94 1.66 -0.59 16.60
C LEU A 94 1.10 -0.17 17.95
N PHE A 95 0.47 1.01 17.99
CA PHE A 95 -0.09 1.60 19.20
C PHE A 95 -1.51 1.14 19.51
N MET A 96 -2.02 0.12 18.79
CA MET A 96 -3.36 -0.44 18.94
C MET A 96 -4.45 0.63 18.90
N ALA A 97 -4.39 1.48 17.87
CA ALA A 97 -5.35 2.55 17.66
C ALA A 97 -6.78 1.99 17.60
N PRO A 98 -7.77 2.71 18.15
CA PRO A 98 -9.17 2.34 18.01
C PRO A 98 -9.57 2.19 16.54
N SER A 99 -10.52 1.29 16.26
CA SER A 99 -10.94 0.98 14.88
C SER A 99 -11.37 2.21 14.08
N HIS A 100 -12.10 3.14 14.70
CA HIS A 100 -12.57 4.37 14.05
C HIS A 100 -11.42 5.32 13.65
N ILE A 101 -10.28 5.26 14.34
CA ILE A 101 -9.07 6.01 13.97
C ILE A 101 -8.42 5.38 12.75
N VAL A 102 -8.29 4.05 12.75
CA VAL A 102 -7.76 3.32 11.60
C VAL A 102 -8.66 3.54 10.38
N GLU A 103 -9.97 3.52 10.56
CA GLU A 103 -10.95 3.82 9.52
C GLU A 103 -10.76 5.24 8.96
N ALA A 104 -10.61 6.25 9.81
CA ALA A 104 -10.37 7.61 9.38
C ALA A 104 -9.05 7.76 8.60
N LEU A 105 -7.98 7.10 9.06
CA LEU A 105 -6.67 7.11 8.38
C LEU A 105 -6.73 6.39 7.02
N VAL A 106 -7.43 5.25 6.95
CA VAL A 106 -7.66 4.52 5.70
C VAL A 106 -8.51 5.34 4.74
N TYR A 107 -9.53 6.03 5.23
CA TYR A 107 -10.40 6.88 4.41
C TYR A 107 -9.64 8.10 3.87
N ALA A 108 -8.81 8.72 4.71
CA ALA A 108 -7.98 9.85 4.30
C ALA A 108 -6.89 9.44 3.30
N SER A 109 -6.32 8.24 3.45
CA SER A 109 -5.27 7.72 2.57
C SER A 109 -5.37 6.20 2.40
N PRO A 110 -6.12 5.71 1.41
CA PRO A 110 -6.22 4.26 1.13
C PRO A 110 -4.89 3.69 0.63
N GLU A 111 -4.11 4.50 -0.09
CA GLU A 111 -2.79 4.11 -0.61
C GLU A 111 -1.81 3.75 0.51
N SER A 112 -1.98 4.33 1.70
CA SER A 112 -1.14 4.04 2.86
C SER A 112 -1.20 2.58 3.33
N ALA A 113 -2.25 1.83 2.97
CA ALA A 113 -2.36 0.39 3.21
C ALA A 113 -1.43 -0.46 2.33
N SER A 114 -0.89 0.13 1.25
CA SER A 114 0.04 -0.49 0.31
C SER A 114 1.49 -0.04 0.52
N ILE A 115 1.72 0.90 1.43
CA ILE A 115 3.07 1.35 1.78
C ILE A 115 3.74 0.25 2.58
N ALA A 116 4.94 -0.14 2.15
CA ALA A 116 5.76 -1.11 2.86
C ALA A 116 6.89 -0.41 3.60
N SER A 117 7.16 -0.86 4.82
CA SER A 117 8.30 -0.42 5.62
C SER A 117 9.66 -0.77 4.99
N ILE A 118 10.75 -0.36 5.63
CA ILE A 118 12.11 -0.80 5.28
C ILE A 118 12.27 -2.32 5.35
N HIS A 119 11.41 -3.04 6.07
CA HIS A 119 11.41 -4.50 6.13
C HIS A 119 10.49 -5.15 5.08
N GLY A 120 9.85 -4.35 4.22
CA GLY A 120 8.85 -4.83 3.27
C GLY A 120 7.52 -5.19 3.92
N GLU A 121 7.35 -4.94 5.21
CA GLU A 121 6.12 -5.22 5.93
C GLU A 121 5.08 -4.14 5.61
N LEU A 122 3.89 -4.56 5.19
CA LEU A 122 2.68 -3.73 5.09
C LEU A 122 2.03 -3.51 6.47
N PRO A 123 1.12 -2.52 6.63
CA PRO A 123 0.33 -2.36 7.86
C PRO A 123 -0.44 -3.63 8.22
N LEU A 124 -0.87 -4.42 7.22
CA LEU A 124 -1.54 -5.69 7.44
C LEU A 124 -0.65 -6.74 8.13
N HIS A 125 0.66 -6.78 7.85
CA HIS A 125 1.59 -7.66 8.57
C HIS A 125 1.62 -7.31 10.06
N TRP A 126 1.61 -6.01 10.37
CA TRP A 126 1.64 -5.51 11.74
C TRP A 126 0.31 -5.79 12.44
N ALA A 127 -0.81 -5.52 11.79
CA ALA A 127 -2.13 -5.80 12.31
C ALA A 127 -2.30 -7.29 12.66
N VAL A 128 -1.84 -8.21 11.79
CA VAL A 128 -1.89 -9.64 12.07
C VAL A 128 -0.94 -10.02 13.21
N ARG A 129 0.33 -9.56 13.16
CA ARG A 129 1.33 -9.84 14.20
C ARG A 129 0.89 -9.39 15.59
N LEU A 130 0.20 -8.26 15.67
CA LEU A 130 -0.27 -7.66 16.91
C LEU A 130 -1.69 -8.11 17.28
N SER A 131 -2.27 -9.08 16.57
CA SER A 131 -3.63 -9.59 16.81
C SER A 131 -4.69 -8.47 16.83
N ALA A 132 -4.60 -7.55 15.87
CA ALA A 132 -5.57 -6.48 15.70
C ALA A 132 -6.98 -7.06 15.45
N PRO A 133 -8.05 -6.35 15.86
CA PRO A 133 -9.42 -6.82 15.67
C PRO A 133 -9.73 -7.11 14.19
N ASP A 134 -10.58 -8.11 13.93
CA ASP A 134 -11.06 -8.46 12.59
C ASP A 134 -11.53 -7.25 11.77
N HIS A 135 -12.16 -6.28 12.43
CA HIS A 135 -12.61 -5.06 11.78
C HIS A 135 -11.44 -4.24 11.20
N VAL A 136 -10.34 -4.11 11.93
CA VAL A 136 -9.11 -3.45 11.43
C VAL A 136 -8.52 -4.20 10.25
N LEU A 137 -8.47 -5.54 10.33
CA LEU A 137 -8.00 -6.38 9.22
C LEU A 137 -8.85 -6.19 7.97
N ARG A 138 -10.18 -6.13 8.13
CA ARG A 138 -11.14 -5.89 7.03
C ARG A 138 -10.97 -4.50 6.43
N LEU A 139 -10.75 -3.46 7.24
CA LEU A 139 -10.48 -2.12 6.74
C LEU A 139 -9.20 -2.09 5.89
N LEU A 140 -8.11 -2.67 6.39
CA LEU A 140 -6.84 -2.73 5.64
C LEU A 140 -6.97 -3.54 4.35
N LEU A 141 -7.69 -4.67 4.37
CA LEU A 141 -7.96 -5.48 3.17
C LEU A 141 -8.92 -4.77 2.21
N SER A 142 -9.84 -3.95 2.69
CA SER A 142 -10.72 -3.16 1.81
C SER A 142 -9.94 -2.10 1.04
N ALA A 143 -8.91 -1.51 1.66
CA ALA A 143 -8.02 -0.54 1.04
C ALA A 143 -6.98 -1.19 0.12
N ASN A 144 -6.48 -2.37 0.49
CA ASN A 144 -5.56 -3.16 -0.32
C ASN A 144 -5.96 -4.65 -0.32
N PRO A 145 -6.82 -5.07 -1.27
CA PRO A 145 -7.31 -6.46 -1.35
C PRO A 145 -6.20 -7.49 -1.57
N LEU A 146 -5.11 -7.09 -2.23
CA LEU A 146 -3.98 -7.97 -2.51
C LEU A 146 -2.98 -8.04 -1.36
N GLY A 147 -3.10 -7.17 -0.35
CA GLY A 147 -2.15 -7.05 0.76
C GLY A 147 -1.94 -8.35 1.54
N GLY A 148 -2.95 -9.22 1.60
CA GLY A 148 -2.85 -10.54 2.26
C GLY A 148 -1.91 -11.54 1.57
N LEU A 149 -1.53 -11.27 0.31
CA LEU A 149 -0.67 -12.13 -0.51
C LEU A 149 0.73 -11.54 -0.71
N VAL A 150 0.95 -10.28 -0.30
CA VAL A 150 2.24 -9.61 -0.47
C VAL A 150 3.21 -10.12 0.60
N PRO A 151 4.35 -10.72 0.22
CA PRO A 151 5.36 -11.11 1.19
C PRO A 151 6.23 -9.92 1.62
N ASP A 152 6.68 -9.93 2.87
CA ASP A 152 7.72 -9.04 3.37
C ASP A 152 9.12 -9.42 2.81
N ARG A 153 10.18 -8.71 3.24
CA ARG A 153 11.57 -9.04 2.80
C ARG A 153 12.07 -10.39 3.28
N ALA A 154 11.44 -10.98 4.31
CA ALA A 154 11.75 -12.32 4.79
C ALA A 154 10.93 -13.41 4.05
N GLY A 155 10.10 -13.03 3.07
CA GLY A 155 9.24 -13.95 2.33
C GLY A 155 7.97 -14.35 3.07
N ARG A 156 7.62 -13.69 4.17
CA ARG A 156 6.44 -13.99 4.98
C ARG A 156 5.26 -13.17 4.50
N THR A 157 4.12 -13.80 4.27
CA THR A 157 2.86 -13.09 4.02
C THR A 157 2.17 -12.77 5.35
N PRO A 158 1.18 -11.85 5.40
CA PRO A 158 0.44 -11.61 6.63
C PRO A 158 -0.21 -12.88 7.18
N VAL A 159 -0.78 -13.71 6.30
CA VAL A 159 -1.35 -15.01 6.69
C VAL A 159 -0.28 -15.93 7.28
N SER A 160 0.96 -15.84 6.80
CA SER A 160 2.01 -16.71 7.28
C SER A 160 2.56 -16.37 8.67
N ILE A 161 2.13 -15.27 9.27
CA ILE A 161 2.51 -14.87 10.63
C ILE A 161 1.64 -15.58 11.68
N LEU A 162 0.49 -16.13 11.29
CA LEU A 162 -0.46 -16.78 12.20
C LEU A 162 -0.08 -18.21 12.60
N TRP A 163 0.91 -18.82 11.95
CA TRP A 163 1.33 -20.21 12.15
C TRP A 163 2.79 -20.32 12.56
#